data_AF-A0A2N2K7X4-F1
#
_entry.id   AF-A0A2N2K7X4-F1
#
_cell.length_a   1.000
_cell.length_b   1.000
_cell.length_c   1.000
_cell.angle_alpha   90.00
_cell.angle_beta   90.00
_cell.angle_gamma   90.00
#
_symmetry.space_group_name_H-M   'P 1'
#
loop_
_entity.id
_entity.type
_entity.pdbx_description
1 polymer ?
#
loop_
_entity_poly.entity_id
_entity_poly.type
_entity_poly.pdbx_seq_one_letter_code
_entity_poly.pdbx_strand_id
1 'polypeptide(L)'
;MAEFKLPVVKVESLFLKKTAHLSKDDQAKLKRAILIKLALHLPNYLAKMDLPKSILALYPDAFKRLVDFLKSVGDQPYDSTGEFFCKDLRFVLGLSIYNGASSFFDVFSRVPVSSAIISFCRSRNVDAIIRYVRARGSRPWVRGHLDSRFIKEYNQQVSDTTYCRLAEFVERKKEIAGYVGTTWFFDPKVAEVSPRLAWLQDLPRERGAFFLQHGADTTDINFAMKMSESRRRLYKDGKYIPKVYSMLWPREELISWARKYRASLSHD
;
A
#
# COMPACT_ATOMS: atom_id res chain seq x y z
N MET A 1 -6.68 -8.62 2.57
CA MET A 1 -5.75 -9.04 1.50
C MET A 1 -6.39 -9.90 0.40
N ALA A 2 -7.51 -10.60 0.65
CA ALA A 2 -8.16 -11.44 -0.37
C ALA A 2 -8.48 -10.68 -1.68
N GLU A 3 -9.11 -9.50 -1.61
CA GLU A 3 -9.46 -8.70 -2.79
C GLU A 3 -8.26 -8.28 -3.65
N PHE A 4 -7.10 -8.02 -3.02
CA PHE A 4 -5.87 -7.63 -3.72
C PHE A 4 -5.37 -8.72 -4.67
N LYS A 5 -5.44 -9.99 -4.25
CA LYS A 5 -4.94 -11.13 -5.01
C LYS A 5 -5.95 -11.69 -6.02
N LEU A 6 -7.25 -11.40 -5.88
CA LEU A 6 -8.29 -11.98 -6.75
C LEU A 6 -8.04 -11.81 -8.26
N PRO A 7 -7.70 -10.61 -8.78
CA PRO A 7 -7.39 -10.45 -10.20
C PRO A 7 -6.17 -11.28 -10.62
N VAL A 8 -5.15 -11.33 -9.76
CA VAL A 8 -3.89 -12.06 -10.01
C VAL A 8 -4.15 -13.57 -10.10
N VAL A 9 -4.88 -14.14 -9.15
CA VAL A 9 -5.23 -15.56 -9.12
C VAL A 9 -6.05 -15.96 -10.36
N LYS A 10 -6.98 -15.11 -10.80
CA LYS A 10 -7.76 -15.35 -12.02
C LYS A 10 -6.87 -15.38 -13.27
N VAL A 11 -5.99 -14.38 -13.42
CA VAL A 11 -5.05 -14.32 -14.55
C VAL A 11 -4.10 -15.51 -14.53
N GLU A 12 -3.55 -15.87 -13.37
CA GLU A 12 -2.68 -17.03 -13.21
C GLU A 12 -3.40 -18.34 -13.58
N SER A 13 -4.61 -18.55 -13.07
CA SER A 13 -5.38 -19.76 -13.37
C SER A 13 -5.62 -19.92 -14.88
N LEU A 14 -5.98 -18.82 -15.56
CA LEU A 14 -6.15 -18.81 -17.02
C LEU A 14 -4.83 -19.08 -17.74
N PHE A 15 -3.74 -18.47 -17.28
CA PHE A 15 -2.39 -18.68 -17.83
C PHE A 15 -1.99 -20.15 -17.72
N LEU A 16 -2.02 -20.73 -16.52
CA LEU A 16 -1.62 -22.12 -16.25
C LEU A 16 -2.47 -23.11 -17.06
N LYS A 17 -3.77 -22.86 -17.20
CA LYS A 17 -4.65 -23.70 -18.04
C LYS A 17 -4.23 -23.69 -19.50
N LYS A 18 -3.77 -22.55 -20.03
CA LYS A 18 -3.36 -22.40 -21.44
C LYS A 18 -1.94 -22.87 -21.70
N THR A 19 -1.09 -22.94 -20.67
CA THR A 19 0.33 -23.25 -20.79
C THR A 19 0.72 -24.58 -20.12
N ALA A 20 -0.25 -25.41 -19.74
CA ALA A 20 -0.01 -26.67 -19.02
C ALA A 20 0.93 -27.65 -19.76
N HIS A 21 1.02 -27.52 -21.09
CA HIS A 21 1.89 -28.32 -21.95
C HIS A 21 3.34 -27.81 -22.01
N LEU A 22 3.63 -26.62 -21.47
CA LEU A 22 4.96 -26.01 -21.47
C LEU A 22 5.75 -26.38 -20.22
N SER A 23 7.07 -26.40 -20.33
CA SER A 23 7.97 -26.54 -19.19
C SER A 23 7.81 -25.38 -18.20
N LYS A 24 8.21 -25.56 -16.94
CA LYS A 24 8.14 -24.48 -15.94
C LYS A 24 8.99 -23.27 -16.31
N ASP A 25 10.13 -23.49 -16.96
CA ASP A 25 11.01 -22.42 -17.44
C ASP A 25 10.35 -21.61 -18.58
N ASP A 26 9.74 -22.31 -19.55
CA ASP A 26 9.00 -21.65 -20.64
C ASP A 26 7.79 -20.87 -20.10
N GLN A 27 7.09 -21.43 -19.10
CA GLN A 27 6.01 -20.72 -18.41
C GLN A 27 6.52 -19.43 -17.75
N ALA A 28 7.67 -19.47 -17.06
CA ALA A 28 8.26 -18.29 -16.42
C ALA A 28 8.71 -17.23 -17.45
N LYS A 29 9.32 -17.64 -18.56
CA LYS A 29 9.67 -16.75 -19.69
C LYS A 29 8.42 -16.11 -20.30
N LEU A 30 7.38 -16.91 -20.55
CA LEU A 30 6.14 -16.42 -21.14
C LEU A 30 5.38 -15.47 -20.20
N LYS A 31 5.36 -15.72 -18.88
CA LYS A 31 4.81 -14.79 -17.89
C LYS A 31 5.48 -13.41 -17.96
N ARG A 32 6.82 -13.38 -18.01
CA ARG A 32 7.58 -12.13 -18.15
C ARG A 32 7.25 -11.41 -19.45
N ALA A 33 7.20 -12.14 -20.57
CA ALA A 33 6.83 -11.57 -21.87
C ALA A 33 5.40 -11.00 -21.88
N ILE A 34 4.43 -11.68 -21.26
CA ILE A 34 3.06 -11.18 -21.12
C ILE A 34 3.03 -9.89 -20.29
N LEU A 35 3.74 -9.82 -19.15
CA LEU A 35 3.80 -8.59 -18.37
C LEU A 35 4.39 -7.42 -19.15
N ILE A 36 5.47 -7.66 -19.89
CA ILE A 36 6.08 -6.62 -20.75
C ILE A 36 5.05 -6.16 -21.80
N LYS A 37 4.36 -7.10 -22.46
CA LYS A 37 3.31 -6.77 -23.43
C LYS A 37 2.18 -5.94 -22.79
N LEU A 38 1.72 -6.31 -21.60
CA LEU A 38 0.70 -5.56 -20.86
C LEU A 38 1.21 -4.17 -20.46
N ALA A 39 2.48 -4.06 -20.05
CA ALA A 39 3.10 -2.78 -19.70
C ALA A 39 3.08 -1.79 -20.88
N LEU A 40 3.26 -2.26 -22.11
CA LEU A 40 3.16 -1.43 -23.33
C LEU A 40 1.75 -0.88 -23.55
N HIS A 41 0.71 -1.53 -23.04
CA HIS A 41 -0.67 -1.05 -23.12
C HIS A 41 -1.06 -0.12 -21.97
N LEU A 42 -0.31 -0.10 -20.86
CA LEU A 42 -0.61 0.70 -19.68
C LEU A 42 -0.82 2.20 -19.98
N PRO A 43 -0.02 2.88 -20.84
CA PRO A 43 -0.25 4.30 -21.15
C PRO A 43 -1.67 4.62 -21.65
N ASN A 44 -2.29 3.72 -22.42
CA ASN A 44 -3.66 3.89 -22.91
C ASN A 44 -4.69 3.86 -21.78
N TYR A 45 -4.42 3.12 -20.71
CA TYR A 45 -5.26 3.11 -19.51
C TYR A 45 -5.00 4.36 -18.67
N LEU A 46 -3.74 4.75 -18.46
CA LEU A 46 -3.39 5.96 -17.68
C LEU A 46 -4.03 7.22 -18.25
N ALA A 47 -4.07 7.36 -19.57
CA ALA A 47 -4.72 8.47 -20.26
C ALA A 47 -6.21 8.63 -19.89
N LYS A 48 -6.88 7.54 -19.50
CA LYS A 48 -8.31 7.51 -19.12
C LYS A 48 -8.53 7.69 -17.61
N MET A 49 -7.47 7.57 -16.80
CA MET A 49 -7.59 7.58 -15.33
C MET A 49 -7.65 9.00 -14.74
N ASP A 50 -7.31 10.04 -15.51
CA ASP A 50 -7.24 11.44 -15.05
C ASP A 50 -6.40 11.53 -13.75
N LEU A 51 -5.14 11.10 -13.86
CA LEU A 51 -4.16 11.18 -12.78
C LEU A 51 -3.52 12.57 -12.73
N PRO A 52 -3.15 13.07 -11.53
CA PRO A 52 -2.33 14.27 -11.38
C PRO A 52 -1.02 14.16 -12.18
N LYS A 53 -0.56 15.29 -12.74
CA LYS A 53 0.72 15.37 -13.46
C LYS A 53 1.90 14.90 -12.61
N SER A 54 1.88 15.20 -11.30
CA SER A 54 2.90 14.79 -10.34
C SER A 54 3.03 13.28 -10.18
N ILE A 55 1.96 12.52 -10.44
CA ILE A 55 1.93 11.06 -10.44
C ILE A 55 2.35 10.53 -11.81
N LEU A 56 1.81 11.10 -12.90
CA LEU A 56 2.17 10.69 -14.26
C LEU A 56 3.68 10.82 -14.53
N ALA A 57 4.31 11.85 -13.97
CA ALA A 57 5.76 12.07 -14.07
C ALA A 57 6.62 10.92 -13.48
N LEU A 58 6.04 10.07 -12.63
CA LEU A 58 6.75 8.94 -12.01
C LEU A 58 6.80 7.69 -12.89
N TYR A 59 5.95 7.61 -13.92
CA TYR A 59 5.80 6.38 -14.70
C TYR A 59 7.04 5.99 -15.53
N PRO A 60 7.82 6.93 -16.12
CA PRO A 60 9.07 6.55 -16.78
C PRO A 60 10.03 5.78 -15.86
N ASP A 61 10.20 6.24 -14.62
CA ASP A 61 11.01 5.54 -13.61
C ASP A 61 10.37 4.20 -13.19
N ALA A 62 9.05 4.18 -13.01
CA ALA A 62 8.32 2.95 -12.69
C ALA A 62 8.52 1.85 -13.76
N PHE A 63 8.44 2.21 -15.04
CA PHE A 63 8.70 1.28 -16.14
C PHE A 63 10.15 0.81 -16.16
N LYS A 64 11.10 1.72 -15.95
CA LYS A 64 12.52 1.37 -15.85
C LYS A 64 12.76 0.36 -14.72
N ARG A 65 12.22 0.60 -13.53
CA ARG A 65 12.30 -0.31 -12.37
C ARG A 65 11.70 -1.69 -12.67
N LEU A 66 10.55 -1.74 -13.32
CA LEU A 66 9.94 -3.00 -13.74
C LEU A 66 10.85 -3.78 -14.69
N VAL A 67 11.37 -3.11 -15.74
CA VAL A 67 12.25 -3.74 -16.73
C VAL A 67 13.55 -4.23 -16.09
N ASP A 68 14.18 -3.41 -15.25
CA ASP A 68 15.42 -3.76 -14.54
C ASP A 68 15.20 -4.99 -13.65
N PHE A 69 14.08 -5.04 -12.91
CA PHE A 69 13.71 -6.20 -12.09
C PHE A 69 13.45 -7.47 -12.92
N LEU A 70 12.69 -7.36 -14.02
CA LEU A 70 12.37 -8.51 -14.86
C LEU A 70 13.62 -9.12 -15.53
N LYS A 71 14.65 -8.29 -15.78
CA LYS A 71 15.96 -8.75 -16.25
C LYS A 71 16.76 -9.46 -15.16
N SER A 72 16.60 -9.07 -13.89
CA SER A 72 17.39 -9.58 -12.76
C SER A 72 16.77 -10.74 -12.00
N VAL A 73 15.47 -11.03 -12.18
CA VAL A 73 14.72 -12.02 -11.36
C VAL A 73 15.27 -13.45 -11.45
N GLY A 74 16.04 -13.77 -12.48
CA GLY A 74 16.64 -15.10 -12.69
C GLY A 74 15.58 -16.19 -12.76
N ASP A 75 15.83 -17.30 -12.06
CA ASP A 75 14.98 -18.50 -12.03
C ASP A 75 14.07 -18.58 -10.78
N GLN A 76 13.97 -17.50 -10.00
CA GLN A 76 13.11 -17.47 -8.82
C GLN A 76 11.63 -17.63 -9.21
N PRO A 77 10.81 -18.33 -8.39
CA PRO A 77 9.38 -18.43 -8.63
C PRO A 77 8.72 -17.06 -8.76
N TYR A 78 8.11 -16.81 -9.93
CA TYR A 78 7.46 -15.55 -10.27
C TYR A 78 5.99 -15.83 -10.62
N ASP A 79 5.19 -15.93 -9.57
CA ASP A 79 3.77 -16.33 -9.60
C ASP A 79 2.98 -15.68 -8.45
N SER A 80 1.68 -15.99 -8.37
CA SER A 80 0.69 -15.44 -7.44
C SER A 80 0.92 -15.81 -5.98
N THR A 81 1.81 -16.76 -5.71
CA THR A 81 2.27 -17.01 -4.34
C THR A 81 3.21 -15.88 -3.89
N GLY A 82 3.97 -15.30 -4.82
CA GLY A 82 4.93 -14.23 -4.60
C GLY A 82 4.34 -12.83 -4.59
N GLU A 83 4.96 -11.93 -3.82
CA GLU A 83 4.60 -10.51 -3.73
C GLU A 83 4.84 -9.78 -5.06
N PHE A 84 5.96 -10.05 -5.73
CA PHE A 84 6.43 -9.26 -6.87
C PHE A 84 5.55 -9.43 -8.10
N PHE A 85 5.23 -10.67 -8.48
CA PHE A 85 4.33 -10.93 -9.60
C PHE A 85 2.95 -10.31 -9.37
N CYS A 86 2.41 -10.43 -8.15
CA CYS A 86 1.14 -9.79 -7.81
C CYS A 86 1.17 -8.28 -8.05
N LYS A 87 2.23 -7.60 -7.62
CA LYS A 87 2.36 -6.14 -7.75
C LYS A 87 2.61 -5.71 -9.19
N ASP A 88 3.51 -6.40 -9.88
CA ASP A 88 3.84 -6.09 -11.28
C ASP A 88 2.62 -6.29 -12.16
N LEU A 89 1.89 -7.40 -12.00
CA LEU A 89 0.66 -7.65 -12.75
C LEU A 89 -0.40 -6.58 -12.48
N ARG A 90 -0.61 -6.20 -11.22
CA ARG A 90 -1.58 -5.15 -10.88
C ARG A 90 -1.17 -3.79 -11.42
N PHE A 91 0.13 -3.47 -11.40
CA PHE A 91 0.68 -2.26 -11.98
C PHE A 91 0.44 -2.20 -13.49
N VAL A 92 0.80 -3.25 -14.24
CA VAL A 92 0.63 -3.24 -15.71
C VAL A 92 -0.82 -3.31 -16.16
N LEU A 93 -1.73 -3.82 -15.32
CA LEU A 93 -3.18 -3.79 -15.55
C LEU A 93 -3.83 -2.46 -15.13
N GLY A 94 -3.07 -1.50 -14.58
CA GLY A 94 -3.61 -0.22 -14.09
C GLY A 94 -4.50 -0.35 -12.84
N LEU A 95 -4.42 -1.48 -12.13
CA LEU A 95 -5.18 -1.74 -10.90
C LEU A 95 -4.50 -1.10 -9.67
N SER A 96 -3.18 -0.94 -9.73
CA SER A 96 -2.37 -0.26 -8.72
C SER A 96 -1.61 0.89 -9.37
N ILE A 97 -1.77 2.10 -8.83
CA ILE A 97 -1.12 3.31 -9.33
C ILE A 97 0.19 3.50 -8.58
N TYR A 98 1.27 3.78 -9.32
CA TYR A 98 2.57 4.07 -8.73
C TYR A 98 2.59 5.48 -8.12
N ASN A 99 3.11 5.62 -6.90
CA ASN A 99 3.14 6.89 -6.17
C ASN A 99 4.55 7.31 -5.69
N GLY A 100 5.58 6.64 -6.19
CA GLY A 100 6.98 6.99 -5.98
C GLY A 100 7.67 6.11 -4.93
N ALA A 101 8.99 5.99 -5.05
CA ALA A 101 9.83 5.09 -4.26
C ALA A 101 9.24 3.67 -4.20
N SER A 102 8.89 3.19 -3.01
CA SER A 102 8.24 1.90 -2.79
C SER A 102 6.72 1.95 -2.74
N SER A 103 6.08 3.10 -2.95
CA SER A 103 4.64 3.26 -2.73
C SER A 103 3.80 3.02 -3.99
N PHE A 104 2.77 2.20 -3.82
CA PHE A 104 1.67 2.02 -4.76
C PHE A 104 0.35 2.27 -4.04
N PHE A 105 -0.69 2.64 -4.79
CA PHE A 105 -2.03 2.67 -4.22
C PHE A 105 -3.10 2.05 -5.10
N ASP A 106 -4.04 1.39 -4.44
CA ASP A 106 -5.25 0.85 -5.04
C ASP A 106 -6.40 1.83 -4.85
N VAL A 107 -7.09 2.14 -5.93
CA VAL A 107 -8.29 2.99 -5.88
C VAL A 107 -9.49 2.14 -5.49
N PHE A 108 -10.47 2.79 -4.88
CA PHE A 108 -11.77 2.22 -4.55
C PHE A 108 -11.79 1.08 -3.52
N SER A 109 -10.77 0.99 -2.66
CA SER A 109 -10.80 0.08 -1.52
C SER A 109 -11.90 0.46 -0.54
N ARG A 110 -12.67 -0.51 -0.05
CA ARG A 110 -13.67 -0.25 1.00
C ARG A 110 -13.12 -0.64 2.36
N VAL A 111 -13.39 0.20 3.37
CA VAL A 111 -13.22 -0.17 4.77
C VAL A 111 -14.61 -0.49 5.30
N PRO A 112 -14.97 -1.76 5.52
CA PRO A 112 -16.34 -2.11 5.89
C PRO A 112 -16.69 -1.58 7.28
N VAL A 113 -17.97 -1.30 7.52
CA VAL A 113 -18.46 -0.85 8.84
C VAL A 113 -18.12 -1.85 9.94
N SER A 114 -18.09 -3.14 9.61
CA SER A 114 -17.65 -4.20 10.52
C SER A 114 -16.22 -3.98 11.04
N SER A 115 -15.32 -3.39 10.25
CA SER A 115 -13.98 -3.02 10.72
C SER A 115 -14.01 -1.97 11.82
N ALA A 116 -14.91 -0.99 11.75
CA ALA A 116 -15.09 0.00 12.79
C ALA A 116 -15.67 -0.65 14.07
N ILE A 117 -16.71 -1.49 13.92
CA ILE A 117 -17.33 -2.23 15.05
C ILE A 117 -16.29 -3.13 15.74
N ILE A 118 -15.53 -3.92 14.97
CA ILE A 118 -14.47 -4.78 15.50
C ILE A 118 -13.42 -3.94 16.26
N SER A 119 -13.01 -2.81 15.69
CA SER A 119 -12.08 -1.89 16.35
C SER A 119 -12.63 -1.39 17.67
N PHE A 120 -13.91 -1.00 17.74
CA PHE A 120 -14.56 -0.61 18.99
C PHE A 120 -14.58 -1.74 20.00
N CYS A 121 -14.98 -2.95 19.61
CA CYS A 121 -14.99 -4.10 20.53
C CYS A 121 -13.60 -4.41 21.10
N ARG A 122 -12.54 -4.14 20.34
CA ARG A 122 -11.14 -4.38 20.74
C ARG A 122 -10.52 -3.28 21.58
N SER A 123 -10.79 -2.02 21.25
CA SER A 123 -10.11 -0.85 21.83
C SER A 123 -10.98 0.01 22.74
N ARG A 124 -12.31 -0.16 22.67
CA ARG A 124 -13.32 0.72 23.27
C ARG A 124 -13.18 2.19 22.88
N ASN A 125 -12.47 2.48 21.79
CA ASN A 125 -12.27 3.84 21.30
C ASN A 125 -13.49 4.33 20.52
N VAL A 126 -14.33 5.14 21.17
CA VAL A 126 -15.52 5.76 20.57
C VAL A 126 -15.15 6.86 19.56
N ASP A 127 -14.07 7.62 19.81
CA ASP A 127 -13.61 8.68 18.90
C ASP A 127 -13.32 8.14 17.50
N ALA A 128 -12.67 6.99 17.41
CA ALA A 128 -12.38 6.34 16.13
C ALA A 128 -13.66 6.00 15.33
N ILE A 129 -14.77 5.70 16.01
CA ILE A 129 -16.07 5.43 15.38
C ILE A 129 -16.73 6.71 14.90
N ILE A 130 -16.72 7.75 15.74
CA ILE A 130 -17.23 9.08 15.37
C ILE A 130 -16.47 9.60 14.15
N ARG A 131 -15.14 9.48 14.14
CA ARG A 131 -14.28 9.92 13.03
C ARG A 131 -14.51 9.08 11.77
N TYR A 132 -14.70 7.77 11.90
CA TYR A 132 -15.09 6.92 10.76
C TYR A 132 -16.41 7.38 10.12
N VAL A 133 -17.44 7.70 10.92
CA VAL A 133 -18.72 8.19 10.41
C VAL A 133 -18.57 9.58 9.78
N ARG A 134 -17.88 10.52 10.45
CA ARG A 134 -17.62 11.88 9.92
C ARG A 134 -16.85 11.86 8.60
N ALA A 135 -15.88 10.95 8.47
CA ALA A 135 -15.12 10.72 7.24
C ALA A 135 -15.92 10.02 6.13
N ARG A 136 -17.20 9.68 6.37
CA ARG A 136 -18.04 8.88 5.47
C ARG A 136 -17.39 7.54 5.14
N GLY A 137 -16.88 6.83 6.15
CA GLY A 137 -15.95 5.72 5.99
C GLY A 137 -16.42 4.50 5.18
N SER A 138 -17.70 4.38 4.87
CA SER A 138 -18.23 3.38 3.92
C SER A 138 -17.95 3.71 2.45
N ARG A 139 -17.59 4.96 2.14
CA ARG A 139 -17.14 5.37 0.81
C ARG A 139 -15.80 4.72 0.45
N PRO A 140 -15.43 4.72 -0.83
CA PRO A 140 -14.15 4.17 -1.24
C PRO A 140 -12.98 5.01 -0.72
N TRP A 141 -11.88 4.34 -0.42
CA TRP A 141 -10.62 4.86 0.07
C TRP A 141 -9.50 4.50 -0.90
N VAL A 142 -8.45 5.31 -0.92
CA VAL A 142 -7.20 4.95 -1.58
C VAL A 142 -6.37 4.12 -0.60
N ARG A 143 -6.02 2.90 -0.99
CA ARG A 143 -5.25 2.00 -0.13
C ARG A 143 -3.79 1.97 -0.50
N GLY A 144 -2.92 2.28 0.45
CA GLY A 144 -1.47 2.24 0.24
C GLY A 144 -0.88 0.85 0.37
N HIS A 145 0.10 0.56 -0.49
CA HIS A 145 0.90 -0.65 -0.50
C HIS A 145 2.38 -0.26 -0.65
N LEU A 146 3.26 -0.90 0.13
CA LEU A 146 4.70 -0.72 0.00
C LEU A 146 5.31 -1.92 -0.71
N ASP A 147 6.18 -1.69 -1.69
CA ASP A 147 6.99 -2.66 -2.41
C ASP A 147 8.26 -2.99 -1.64
N SER A 148 8.40 -4.27 -1.23
CA SER A 148 9.56 -4.70 -0.46
C SER A 148 10.88 -4.62 -1.24
N ARG A 149 10.86 -4.57 -2.58
CA ARG A 149 12.05 -4.37 -3.43
C ARG A 149 12.73 -3.03 -3.17
N PHE A 150 11.95 -2.00 -2.86
CA PHE A 150 12.41 -0.61 -2.74
C PHE A 150 12.23 -0.06 -1.32
N ILE A 151 11.99 -0.92 -0.33
CA ILE A 151 11.64 -0.49 1.04
C ILE A 151 12.74 0.36 1.71
N LYS A 152 14.00 0.19 1.30
CA LYS A 152 15.14 0.99 1.80
C LYS A 152 15.06 2.46 1.41
N GLU A 153 14.35 2.78 0.33
CA GLU A 153 14.11 4.16 -0.12
C GLU A 153 13.02 4.85 0.71
N TYR A 154 12.27 4.10 1.53
CA TYR A 154 11.15 4.63 2.29
C TYR A 154 11.63 5.33 3.56
N ASN A 155 11.49 6.65 3.60
CA ASN A 155 11.81 7.51 4.72
C ASN A 155 10.72 8.60 4.89
N GLN A 156 10.87 9.45 5.90
CA GLN A 156 9.87 10.47 6.22
C GLN A 156 9.64 11.46 5.06
N GLN A 157 10.70 12.01 4.47
CA GLN A 157 10.59 12.96 3.35
C GLN A 157 9.90 12.34 2.12
N VAL A 158 10.26 11.08 1.80
CA VAL A 158 9.60 10.32 0.74
C VAL A 158 8.13 10.08 1.06
N SER A 159 7.80 9.79 2.32
CA SER A 159 6.41 9.64 2.77
C SER A 159 5.62 10.94 2.62
N ASP A 160 6.20 12.08 2.98
CA ASP A 160 5.52 13.37 2.90
C ASP A 160 5.17 13.74 1.45
N THR A 161 6.14 13.57 0.53
CA THR A 161 5.91 13.79 -0.90
C THR A 161 4.90 12.81 -1.49
N THR A 162 4.89 11.56 -1.02
CA THR A 162 3.90 10.53 -1.38
C THR A 162 2.49 10.93 -0.94
N TYR A 163 2.33 11.46 0.28
CA TYR A 163 1.05 11.96 0.77
C TYR A 163 0.60 13.23 0.06
N CYS A 164 1.52 14.11 -0.35
CA CYS A 164 1.19 15.27 -1.16
C CYS A 164 0.59 14.87 -2.53
N ARG A 165 1.23 13.94 -3.25
CA ARG A 165 0.68 13.41 -4.52
C ARG A 165 -0.67 12.74 -4.32
N LEU A 166 -0.81 12.00 -3.22
CA LEU A 166 -2.08 11.41 -2.85
C LEU A 166 -3.16 12.46 -2.60
N ALA A 167 -2.82 13.57 -1.93
CA ALA A 167 -3.74 14.70 -1.73
C ALA A 167 -4.24 15.28 -3.07
N GLU A 168 -3.36 15.45 -4.07
CA GLU A 168 -3.76 15.89 -5.42
C GLU A 168 -4.70 14.88 -6.09
N PHE A 169 -4.40 13.58 -5.93
CA PHE A 169 -5.23 12.53 -6.51
C PHE A 169 -6.63 12.52 -5.88
N VAL A 170 -6.70 12.52 -4.54
CA VAL A 170 -8.01 12.54 -3.88
C VAL A 170 -8.74 13.82 -4.22
N GLU A 171 -8.11 14.99 -4.23
CA GLU A 171 -8.72 16.29 -4.59
C GLU A 171 -9.50 16.23 -5.93
N ARG A 172 -8.97 15.52 -6.94
CA ARG A 172 -9.65 15.26 -8.22
C ARG A 172 -10.81 14.27 -8.12
N LYS A 173 -10.68 13.22 -7.31
CA LYS A 173 -11.68 12.13 -7.16
C LYS A 173 -12.57 12.36 -5.93
N LYS A 174 -13.61 13.19 -6.08
CA LYS A 174 -14.50 13.66 -4.99
C LYS A 174 -15.27 12.56 -4.25
N GLU A 175 -15.43 11.40 -4.86
CA GLU A 175 -16.08 10.23 -4.30
C GLU A 175 -15.24 9.50 -3.24
N ILE A 176 -13.92 9.76 -3.21
CA ILE A 176 -12.98 9.11 -2.32
C ILE A 176 -12.96 9.79 -0.94
N ALA A 177 -13.11 8.98 0.12
CA ALA A 177 -13.13 9.42 1.52
C ALA A 177 -11.76 9.80 2.09
N GLY A 178 -10.68 9.30 1.51
CA GLY A 178 -9.31 9.62 1.91
C GLY A 178 -8.34 8.47 1.66
N TYR A 179 -7.32 8.38 2.51
CA TYR A 179 -6.29 7.35 2.49
C TYR A 179 -6.50 6.29 3.56
N VAL A 180 -6.17 5.04 3.24
CA VAL A 180 -6.05 3.97 4.22
C VAL A 180 -4.75 3.18 4.02
N GLY A 181 -3.97 3.04 5.10
CA GLY A 181 -2.90 2.05 5.19
C GLY A 181 -3.27 1.01 6.24
N THR A 182 -2.90 -0.26 6.04
CA THR A 182 -3.13 -1.31 7.05
C THR A 182 -1.84 -2.07 7.28
N THR A 183 -1.29 -1.99 8.50
CA THR A 183 0.00 -2.60 8.84
C THR A 183 0.20 -2.62 10.36
N TRP A 184 1.11 -3.49 10.82
CA TRP A 184 1.58 -3.51 12.20
C TRP A 184 2.41 -2.26 12.56
N PHE A 185 2.97 -1.53 11.58
CA PHE A 185 3.71 -0.29 11.85
C PHE A 185 2.89 0.75 12.61
N PHE A 186 1.56 0.64 12.55
CA PHE A 186 0.60 1.54 13.17
C PHE A 186 0.18 1.12 14.58
N ASP A 187 0.76 0.05 15.13
CA ASP A 187 0.60 -0.33 16.52
C ASP A 187 1.24 0.72 17.43
N PRO A 188 0.49 1.37 18.34
CA PRO A 188 1.04 2.39 19.24
C PRO A 188 2.28 1.92 20.00
N LYS A 189 2.36 0.62 20.33
CA LYS A 189 3.51 0.06 21.05
C LYS A 189 4.81 0.09 20.24
N VAL A 190 4.74 0.21 18.90
CA VAL A 190 5.91 0.34 18.02
C VAL A 190 6.73 1.58 18.33
N ALA A 191 6.09 2.69 18.74
CA ALA A 191 6.82 3.90 19.14
C ALA A 191 7.72 3.64 20.36
N GLU A 192 7.32 2.73 21.25
CA GLU A 192 8.12 2.35 22.43
C GLU A 192 9.21 1.33 22.07
N VAL A 193 8.86 0.27 21.32
CA VAL A 193 9.79 -0.84 21.05
C VAL A 193 10.67 -0.62 19.82
N SER A 194 10.37 0.40 19.02
CA SER A 194 11.15 0.81 17.84
C SER A 194 10.95 2.31 17.55
N PRO A 195 11.45 3.21 18.42
CA PRO A 195 11.20 4.66 18.34
C PRO A 195 11.53 5.30 16.98
N ARG A 196 12.53 4.79 16.26
CA ARG A 196 12.89 5.23 14.90
C ARG A 196 11.77 5.08 13.86
N LEU A 197 10.71 4.33 14.16
CA LEU A 197 9.55 4.11 13.30
C LEU A 197 8.33 4.92 13.75
N ALA A 198 8.41 5.67 14.86
CA ALA A 198 7.28 6.40 15.44
C ALA A 198 6.68 7.43 14.45
N TRP A 199 7.54 8.07 13.63
CA TRP A 199 7.14 9.02 12.59
C TRP A 199 6.09 8.47 11.61
N LEU A 200 6.01 7.15 11.41
CA LEU A 200 4.99 6.52 10.56
C LEU A 200 3.56 6.73 11.09
N GLN A 201 3.44 6.95 12.40
CA GLN A 201 2.18 7.16 13.10
C GLN A 201 1.97 8.62 13.49
N ASP A 202 3.02 9.26 14.00
CA ASP A 202 2.91 10.57 14.66
C ASP A 202 2.45 11.63 13.68
N LEU A 203 3.12 11.72 12.52
CA LEU A 203 2.76 12.70 11.50
C LEU A 203 1.30 12.53 11.04
N PRO A 204 0.82 11.35 10.58
CA PRO A 204 -0.59 11.21 10.23
C PRO A 204 -1.54 11.52 11.39
N ARG A 205 -1.23 11.07 12.61
CA ARG A 205 -2.08 11.24 13.80
C ARG A 205 -2.27 12.71 14.14
N GLU A 206 -1.17 13.46 14.23
CA GLU A 206 -1.16 14.90 14.52
C GLU A 206 -1.89 15.72 13.45
N ARG A 207 -2.01 15.17 12.24
CA ARG A 207 -2.59 15.84 11.07
C ARG A 207 -3.96 15.29 10.69
N GLY A 208 -4.65 14.65 11.63
CA GLY A 208 -6.06 14.31 11.49
C GLY A 208 -6.35 12.90 10.97
N ALA A 209 -5.36 12.02 10.90
CA ALA A 209 -5.61 10.59 10.75
C ALA A 209 -6.09 9.94 12.06
N PHE A 210 -6.89 8.88 11.94
CA PHE A 210 -7.30 8.02 13.05
C PHE A 210 -6.98 6.57 12.75
N PHE A 211 -7.07 5.73 13.78
CA PHE A 211 -6.63 4.34 13.70
C PHE A 211 -7.77 3.41 14.13
N LEU A 212 -7.99 2.36 13.33
CA LEU A 212 -8.87 1.26 13.66
C LEU A 212 -8.02 0.02 13.99
N GLN A 213 -8.21 -0.53 15.19
CA GLN A 213 -7.48 -1.71 15.66
C GLN A 213 -8.05 -2.98 15.04
N HIS A 214 -7.18 -3.81 14.49
CA HIS A 214 -7.46 -5.15 13.99
C HIS A 214 -6.71 -6.21 14.82
N GLY A 215 -7.01 -7.48 14.55
CA GLY A 215 -6.12 -8.56 14.98
C GLY A 215 -4.89 -8.64 14.06
N ALA A 216 -3.80 -9.19 14.57
CA ALA A 216 -2.67 -9.62 13.74
C ALA A 216 -2.82 -11.11 13.45
N ASP A 217 -2.51 -11.53 12.22
CA ASP A 217 -2.35 -12.94 11.89
C ASP A 217 -0.87 -13.37 12.01
N THR A 218 -0.59 -14.65 11.75
CA THR A 218 0.77 -15.20 11.80
C THR A 218 1.70 -14.53 10.79
N THR A 219 1.18 -14.10 9.64
CA THR A 219 1.94 -13.41 8.61
C THR A 219 2.34 -12.01 9.08
N ASP A 220 1.41 -11.26 9.68
CA ASP A 220 1.66 -9.95 10.26
C ASP A 220 2.71 -10.01 11.38
N ILE A 221 2.60 -11.00 12.26
CA ILE A 221 3.58 -11.24 13.33
C ILE A 221 4.97 -11.53 12.74
N ASN A 222 5.05 -12.42 11.76
CA ASN A 222 6.32 -12.75 11.09
C ASN A 222 6.95 -11.52 10.44
N PHE A 223 6.15 -10.68 9.77
CA PHE A 223 6.64 -9.44 9.16
C PHE A 223 7.13 -8.43 10.19
N ALA A 224 6.41 -8.27 11.30
CA ALA A 224 6.85 -7.42 12.39
C ALA A 224 8.21 -7.89 12.94
N MET A 225 8.43 -9.20 13.05
CA MET A 225 9.66 -9.75 13.64
C MET A 225 10.85 -9.84 12.66
N LYS A 226 10.60 -9.83 11.36
CA LYS A 226 11.60 -10.14 10.31
C LYS A 226 12.90 -9.33 10.44
N MET A 227 12.78 -8.02 10.66
CA MET A 227 13.92 -7.08 10.56
C MET A 227 14.37 -6.47 11.91
N SER A 228 13.94 -7.00 13.05
CA SER A 228 14.35 -6.47 14.37
C SER A 228 14.57 -7.57 15.40
N GLU A 229 15.82 -7.68 15.86
CA GLU A 229 16.21 -8.61 16.92
C GLU A 229 15.59 -8.26 18.26
N SER A 230 15.56 -6.96 18.61
CA SER A 230 14.92 -6.48 19.83
C SER A 230 13.43 -6.85 19.87
N ARG A 231 12.70 -6.66 18.76
CA ARG A 231 11.28 -7.04 18.69
C ARG A 231 11.08 -8.55 18.76
N ARG A 232 11.95 -9.34 18.12
CA ARG A 232 11.94 -10.81 18.26
C ARG A 232 12.08 -11.26 19.70
N ARG A 233 13.01 -10.66 20.45
CA ARG A 233 13.21 -10.96 21.87
C ARG A 233 11.98 -10.60 22.69
N LEU A 234 11.43 -9.39 22.51
CA LEU A 234 10.23 -8.95 23.23
C LEU A 234 9.00 -9.83 22.93
N TYR A 235 8.87 -10.32 21.70
CA TYR A 235 7.82 -11.27 21.34
C TYR A 235 8.00 -12.62 22.03
N LYS A 236 9.21 -13.18 22.01
CA LYS A 236 9.54 -14.44 22.69
C LYS A 236 9.28 -14.35 24.20
N ASP A 237 9.59 -13.20 24.80
CA ASP A 237 9.40 -12.94 26.23
C ASP A 237 7.94 -12.58 26.59
N GLY A 238 7.01 -12.56 25.62
CA GLY A 238 5.60 -12.19 25.83
C GLY A 238 5.36 -10.70 26.11
N LYS A 239 6.40 -9.87 26.01
CA LYS A 239 6.37 -8.43 26.33
C LYS A 239 5.86 -7.56 25.18
N TYR A 240 5.83 -8.10 23.96
CA TYR A 240 5.29 -7.41 22.80
C TYR A 240 4.61 -8.39 21.84
N ILE A 241 3.30 -8.26 21.67
CA ILE A 241 2.53 -8.97 20.64
C ILE A 241 2.06 -7.93 19.62
N PRO A 242 2.57 -7.96 18.37
CA PRO A 242 2.17 -7.00 17.35
C PRO A 242 0.68 -7.01 17.11
N LYS A 243 0.10 -5.82 16.93
CA LYS A 243 -1.28 -5.64 16.49
C LYS A 243 -1.28 -4.95 15.13
N VAL A 244 -2.27 -5.25 14.30
CA VAL A 244 -2.44 -4.53 13.04
C VAL A 244 -3.44 -3.41 13.25
N TYR A 245 -3.15 -2.25 12.69
CA TYR A 245 -4.11 -1.14 12.64
C TYR A 245 -4.31 -0.73 11.18
N SER A 246 -5.52 -0.26 10.89
CA SER A 246 -5.75 0.58 9.72
C SER A 246 -5.63 2.03 10.14
N MET A 247 -4.70 2.76 9.54
CA MET A 247 -4.63 4.21 9.63
C MET A 247 -5.51 4.78 8.53
N LEU A 248 -6.53 5.55 8.90
CA LEU A 248 -7.41 6.26 7.98
C LEU A 248 -7.11 7.75 8.08
N TRP A 249 -6.72 8.35 6.96
CA TRP A 249 -6.51 9.79 6.87
C TRP A 249 -7.62 10.37 6.01
N PRO A 250 -8.64 11.01 6.62
CA PRO A 250 -9.75 11.52 5.85
C PRO A 250 -9.31 12.63 4.91
N ARG A 251 -10.06 12.76 3.82
CA ARG A 251 -9.76 13.60 2.68
C ARG A 251 -9.47 15.06 3.06
N GLU A 252 -10.34 15.69 3.85
CA GLU A 252 -10.25 17.11 4.14
C GLU A 252 -8.98 17.43 4.92
N GLU A 253 -8.67 16.59 5.91
CA GLU A 253 -7.48 16.68 6.75
C GLU A 253 -6.21 16.42 5.92
N LEU A 254 -6.22 15.41 5.06
CA LEU A 254 -5.09 15.10 4.16
C LEU A 254 -4.81 16.25 3.17
N ILE A 255 -5.85 16.79 2.53
CA ILE A 255 -5.73 17.91 1.59
C ILE A 255 -5.25 19.17 2.32
N SER A 256 -5.85 19.48 3.47
CA SER A 256 -5.50 20.64 4.29
C SER A 256 -4.03 20.60 4.72
N TRP A 257 -3.57 19.44 5.21
CA TRP A 257 -2.16 19.24 5.56
C TRP A 257 -1.25 19.41 4.34
N ALA A 258 -1.55 18.76 3.21
CA ALA A 258 -0.69 18.80 2.03
C ALA A 258 -0.55 20.21 1.46
N ARG A 259 -1.61 21.02 1.49
CA ARG A 259 -1.57 22.44 1.08
C ARG A 259 -0.64 23.25 1.97
N LYS A 260 -0.74 23.10 3.30
CA LYS A 260 0.13 23.78 4.27
C LYS A 260 1.60 23.37 4.11
N TYR A 261 1.85 22.07 3.95
CA TYR A 261 3.20 21.55 3.77
C TYR A 261 3.87 22.05 2.48
N ARG A 262 3.14 22.10 1.36
CA ARG A 262 3.69 22.69 0.12
C ARG A 262 3.99 24.18 0.25
N ALA A 263 3.12 24.91 0.96
CA ALA A 263 3.33 26.33 1.20
C ALA A 263 4.61 26.56 2.03
N SER A 264 4.88 25.74 3.05
CA SER A 264 6.12 25.89 3.83
C SER A 264 7.37 25.62 2.99
N LEU A 265 7.35 24.65 2.08
CA LEU A 265 8.48 24.37 1.17
C LEU A 265 8.77 25.49 0.16
N SER A 266 7.86 26.45 -0.03
CA SER A 266 8.04 27.56 -0.96
C SER A 266 8.60 28.82 -0.28
N HIS A 267 8.76 28.78 1.05
CA HIS A 267 9.29 29.88 1.87
C HIS A 267 10.67 29.55 2.48
N ASP A 268 11.20 28.37 2.19
CA ASP A 268 12.57 27.93 2.50
C ASP A 268 13.43 28.01 1.23
#